data_AF-G3IRX2-F1
#
_entry.id   AF-G3IRX2-F1
#
_cell.length_a   1.000
_cell.length_b   1.000
_cell.length_c   1.000
_cell.angle_alpha   90.00
_cell.angle_beta   90.00
_cell.angle_gamma   90.00
#
_symmetry.space_group_name_H-M   'P 1'
#
loop_
_entity.id
_entity.type
_entity.pdbx_description
1 polymer ?
#
loop_
_entity_poly.entity_id
_entity_poly.type
_entity_poly.pdbx_seq_one_letter_code
_entity_poly.pdbx_strand_id
1 'polypeptide(L)' 'MNIAERIYETVKTLPEHTAAEVLDFAESLKAKQADDERIRRENALATLAKYRGRFKAGKFNREECYDR' A
#
# COMPACT_ATOMS: atom_id res chain seq x y z
N MET A 1 12.70 5.53 -21.94
CA MET A 1 11.52 4.66 -22.07
C MET A 1 10.99 4.33 -20.69
N ASN A 2 9.78 4.79 -20.36
CA ASN A 2 9.13 4.53 -19.07
C ASN A 2 8.51 3.11 -19.05
N ILE A 3 7.99 2.67 -17.89
CA ILE A 3 7.43 1.31 -17.76
C ILE A 3 6.17 1.11 -18.62
N ALA A 4 5.33 2.13 -18.77
CA ALA A 4 4.12 2.07 -19.58
C ALA A 4 4.45 1.91 -21.07
N GLU A 5 5.44 2.65 -21.57
CA GLU A 5 5.97 2.53 -22.93
C GLU A 5 6.55 1.14 -23.16
N ARG A 6 7.31 0.59 -22.20
CA ARG A 6 7.83 -0.79 -22.29
C ARG A 6 6.72 -1.85 -22.36
N ILE A 7 5.66 -1.69 -21.56
CA ILE A 7 4.50 -2.59 -21.57
C ILE A 7 3.82 -2.51 -22.93
N TYR A 8 3.53 -1.30 -23.42
CA TYR A 8 2.90 -1.09 -24.72
C TYR A 8 3.71 -1.73 -25.87
N GLU A 9 5.02 -1.47 -25.92
CA GLU A 9 5.90 -2.02 -26.94
C GLU A 9 5.96 -3.56 -26.92
N THR A 10 5.82 -4.16 -25.73
CA THR A 10 5.82 -5.62 -25.56
C THR A 10 4.47 -6.23 -25.94
N VAL A 11 3.36 -5.58 -25.59
CA VAL A 11 2.01 -6.11 -25.78
C VAL A 11 1.51 -5.89 -27.22
N LYS A 12 1.91 -4.80 -27.89
CA LYS A 12 1.41 -4.47 -29.23
C LYS A 12 1.72 -5.51 -30.32
N THR A 13 2.68 -6.40 -30.08
CA THR A 13 3.07 -7.47 -31.02
C THR A 13 2.41 -8.81 -30.69
N LEU A 14 1.69 -8.89 -29.57
CA LEU A 14 0.99 -10.09 -29.15
C LEU A 14 -0.37 -10.22 -29.84
N PRO A 15 -0.90 -11.45 -29.98
CA PRO A 15 -2.30 -11.65 -30.36
C PRO A 15 -3.27 -11.00 -29.36
N GLU A 16 -4.42 -10.54 -29.86
CA GLU A 16 -5.44 -9.84 -29.07
C GLU A 16 -5.84 -10.59 -27.78
N HIS A 17 -6.03 -11.90 -27.86
CA HIS A 17 -6.41 -12.71 -26.70
C HIS A 17 -5.34 -12.67 -25.59
N THR A 18 -4.05 -12.70 -25.96
CA THR A 18 -2.94 -12.62 -25.00
C THR A 18 -2.79 -11.20 -24.47
N ALA A 19 -3.03 -10.18 -25.30
CA ALA A 19 -3.02 -8.80 -24.86
C ALA A 19 -4.14 -8.50 -23.84
N ALA A 20 -5.32 -9.09 -24.05
CA ALA A 20 -6.43 -9.02 -23.10
C ALA A 20 -6.07 -9.62 -21.74
N GLU A 21 -5.39 -10.77 -21.70
CA GLU A 21 -4.92 -11.36 -20.43
C GLU A 21 -3.96 -10.43 -19.67
N VAL A 22 -3.09 -9.69 -20.37
CA VAL A 22 -2.19 -8.71 -19.74
C VAL A 22 -2.99 -7.55 -19.13
N LEU A 23 -4.05 -7.12 -19.80
CA LEU A 23 -4.94 -6.08 -19.29
C LEU A 23 -5.70 -6.57 -18.04
N ASP A 24 -6.30 -7.75 -18.10
CA ASP A 24 -6.99 -8.38 -16.97
C ASP A 24 -6.06 -8.52 -15.76
N PHE A 25 -4.81 -8.92 -16.00
CA PHE A 25 -3.80 -9.01 -14.95
C PHE A 25 -3.50 -7.64 -14.31
N ALA A 26 -3.32 -6.60 -15.11
CA ALA A 26 -3.08 -5.25 -14.60
C ALA A 26 -4.26 -4.73 -13.76
N GLU A 27 -5.49 -5.01 -14.18
CA GLU A 27 -6.70 -4.69 -13.41
C GLU A 27 -6.76 -5.45 -12.09
N SER A 28 -6.41 -6.74 -12.09
CA SER A 28 -6.35 -7.56 -10.88
C SER A 28 -5.33 -7.03 -9.86
N LEU A 29 -4.17 -6.55 -10.32
CA LEU A 29 -3.16 -5.93 -9.45
C LEU A 29 -3.67 -4.65 -8.82
N LYS A 30 -4.37 -3.82 -9.60
CA LYS A 30 -4.96 -2.57 -9.10
C LYS A 30 -6.04 -2.85 -8.04
N ALA A 31 -6.88 -3.85 -8.27
CA ALA A 31 -7.90 -4.27 -7.31
C ALA A 31 -7.25 -4.78 -6.01
N LYS A 32 -6.23 -5.64 -6.12
CA LYS A 32 -5.48 -6.15 -4.97
C LYS A 32 -4.81 -5.05 -4.16
N GLN A 33 -4.22 -4.04 -4.82
CA GLN A 33 -3.60 -2.92 -4.12
C GLN A 33 -4.62 -2.13 -3.29
N ALA A 34 -5.83 -1.91 -3.81
CA ALA A 34 -6.89 -1.25 -3.07
C ALA A 34 -7.31 -2.06 -1.83
N ASP A 35 -7.37 -3.39 -1.95
CA ASP A 35 -7.66 -4.28 -0.83
C ASP A 35 -6.55 -4.30 0.22
N ASP A 36 -5.28 -4.38 -0.20
CA ASP A 36 -4.13 -4.35 0.69
C ASP A 36 -4.03 -3.04 1.48
N GLU A 37 -4.36 -1.91 0.85
CA GLU A 37 -4.41 -0.60 1.52
C GLU A 37 -5.55 -0.54 2.56
N ARG A 38 -6.73 -1.07 2.22
CA ARG A 38 -7.84 -1.18 3.16
C ARG A 38 -7.47 -2.06 4.37
N ILE A 39 -6.92 -3.24 4.13
CA ILE A 39 -6.49 -4.18 5.18
C ILE A 39 -5.42 -3.54 6.06
N ARG A 40 -4.43 -2.87 5.46
CA ARG A 40 -3.39 -2.14 6.21
C ARG A 40 -3.99 -1.09 7.13
N ARG A 41 -4.95 -0.30 6.62
CA ARG A 41 -5.64 0.73 7.40
C ARG A 41 -6.43 0.13 8.56
N GLU A 42 -7.20 -0.93 8.30
CA GLU A 42 -7.97 -1.64 9.33
C GLU A 42 -7.07 -2.19 10.43
N ASN A 43 -5.96 -2.83 10.06
CA ASN A 43 -4.97 -3.35 11.01
C ASN A 43 -4.31 -2.24 11.85
N ALA A 44 -3.99 -1.10 11.24
CA ALA A 44 -3.45 0.05 11.95
C ALA A 44 -4.46 0.62 12.96
N LEU A 45 -5.72 0.77 12.58
CA LEU A 45 -6.79 1.23 13.46
C LEU A 45 -7.06 0.23 14.59
N ALA A 46 -7.07 -1.06 14.30
CA ALA A 46 -7.22 -2.11 15.32
C ALA A 46 -6.07 -2.08 16.33
N THR A 47 -4.83 -1.84 15.86
CA THR A 47 -3.66 -1.67 16.74
C THR A 47 -3.85 -0.46 17.64
N LEU A 48 -4.25 0.69 17.11
CA LEU A 48 -4.51 1.89 17.91
C LEU A 48 -5.63 1.66 18.94
N ALA A 49 -6.71 0.97 18.55
CA ALA A 49 -7.81 0.63 19.43
C ALA A 49 -7.36 -0.27 20.60
N LYS A 50 -6.49 -1.26 20.34
CA LYS A 50 -5.92 -2.16 21.37
C LYS A 50 -5.21 -1.42 22.50
N TYR A 51 -4.54 -0.31 22.19
CA TYR A 51 -3.79 0.49 23.16
C TYR A 51 -4.56 1.74 23.64
N ARG A 52 -5.83 1.90 23.24
CA ARG A 52 -6.66 3.04 23.64
C ARG A 52 -6.77 3.10 25.16
N GLY A 53 -6.41 4.26 25.73
CA GLY A 53 -6.43 4.49 27.18
C GLY A 53 -5.28 3.85 27.97
N ARG A 54 -4.41 3.06 27.33
CA ARG A 54 -3.20 2.50 27.98
C ARG A 54 -2.05 3.50 28.06
N PHE A 55 -2.09 4.56 27.25
CA PHE A 55 -1.14 5.65 27.30
C PHE A 55 -1.79 6.86 27.97
N LYS A 56 -1.29 7.26 29.15
CA LYS A 56 -1.52 8.60 29.67
C LYS A 56 -0.59 9.54 28.93
N ALA A 57 -1.13 10.39 28.06
CA ALA A 57 -0.36 11.49 27.48
C ALA A 57 -0.01 12.50 28.59
N GLY A 58 1.03 12.20 29.35
CA GLY A 58 1.69 13.18 30.21
C GLY A 58 2.36 14.26 29.36
N LYS A 59 2.58 15.45 29.92
CA LYS A 59 3.41 16.46 29.25
C LYS A 59 4.77 15.82 28.94
N PHE A 60 5.09 15.73 27.65
CA PHE A 60 6.39 15.28 27.19
C PHE A 60 7.45 16.27 27.69
N ASN A 61 8.26 15.86 28.67
CA ASN A 61 9.37 16.65 29.17
C ASN A 61 10.63 16.29 28.37
N ARG A 62 11.06 17.19 27.50
CA ARG A 62 12.23 16.98 26.63
C ARG A 62 13.54 17.02 27.42
N GLU A 63 13.56 17.69 28.57
CA GLU A 63 14.77 17.87 29.38
C GLU A 63 15.18 16.56 30.08
N GLU A 64 14.22 15.73 30.52
CA GLU A 64 14.47 14.40 31.11
C GLU A 64 15.04 13.36 30.12
N CYS A 65 14.94 13.62 28.81
CA CYS A 65 15.46 12.70 27.79
C CYS A 65 16.96 12.89 27.50
N TYR A 66 17.58 13.95 28.04
CA TYR A 66 18.99 14.27 27.83
C TYR A 66 19.92 13.85 28.99
N ASP A 67 19.41 13.11 29.99
CA ASP A 67 20.23 12.54 31.09
C ASP A 67 21.05 11.30 30.65
N ARG A 68 21.80 11.41 29.55
CA ARG A 68 22.84 10.44 29.15
C ARG A 68 24.15 11.11 28.82
#